data_AF-A0A822Y713-F1
#
_entry.id   AF-A0A822Y713-F1
#
_cell.length_a   1.000
_cell.length_b   1.000
_cell.length_c   1.000
_cell.angle_alpha   90.00
_cell.angle_beta   90.00
_cell.angle_gamma   90.00
#
_symmetry.space_group_name_H-M   'P 1'
#
loop_
_entity.id
_entity.type
_entity.pdbx_description
1 polymer ?
#
loop_
_entity_poly.entity_id
_entity_poly.type
_entity_poly.pdbx_seq_one_letter_code
_entity_poly.pdbx_strand_id
1 'polypeptide(L)'
;MNWEDCAKAIADHFGHAFDDPMSELISLKQTGFVIDYMDQLENILTRVDLTEEYKVSCFVTRLEYETQMHVRMFHPTTVQQAANLAKIFEFARNYKHSKYSHNKNGFSKPSTYG
;
A
#
# COMPACT_ATOMS: atom_id res chain seq x y z
N MET A 1 -15.00 17.52 36.77
CA MET A 1 -14.78 16.93 35.45
C MET A 1 -14.71 18.05 34.46
N ASN A 2 -13.55 18.26 33.83
CA ASN A 2 -13.50 19.13 32.66
C ASN A 2 -13.97 18.31 31.43
N TRP A 3 -14.17 18.99 30.31
CA TRP A 3 -14.56 18.34 29.04
C TRP A 3 -13.55 17.25 28.60
N GLU A 4 -12.26 17.45 28.85
CA GLU A 4 -11.19 16.52 28.46
C GLU A 4 -11.26 15.20 29.25
N ASP A 5 -11.58 15.25 30.54
CA ASP A 5 -11.77 14.05 31.38
C ASP A 5 -12.98 13.25 30.91
N CYS A 6 -14.06 13.94 30.54
CA CYS A 6 -15.28 13.31 30.03
C CYS A 6 -15.04 12.69 28.64
N ALA A 7 -14.35 13.40 27.75
CA ALA A 7 -13.98 12.91 26.43
C ALA A 7 -13.07 11.68 26.51
N LYS A 8 -12.09 11.68 27.42
CA LYS A 8 -11.24 10.50 27.69
C LYS A 8 -12.04 9.32 28.22
N ALA A 9 -12.93 9.54 29.19
CA ALA A 9 -13.77 8.46 29.73
C ALA A 9 -14.70 7.84 28.66
N ILE A 10 -15.23 8.65 27.75
CA ILE A 10 -16.05 8.17 26.62
C ILE A 10 -15.17 7.41 25.61
N ALA A 11 -13.99 7.94 25.27
CA ALA A 11 -13.06 7.30 24.34
C ALA A 11 -12.50 5.97 24.91
N ASP A 12 -12.18 5.88 26.19
CA ASP A 12 -11.74 4.64 26.82
C ASP A 12 -12.87 3.60 26.87
N HIS A 13 -14.11 4.04 27.16
CA HIS A 13 -15.24 3.14 27.31
C HIS A 13 -15.81 2.63 25.98
N PHE A 14 -15.79 3.46 24.93
CA PHE A 14 -16.40 3.14 23.64
C PHE A 14 -15.41 3.05 22.48
N GLY A 15 -14.22 3.64 22.58
CA GLY A 15 -13.21 3.63 21.52
C GLY A 15 -12.76 2.22 21.18
N HIS A 16 -12.43 1.41 22.19
CA HIS A 16 -12.02 0.00 21.97
C HIS A 16 -13.15 -0.92 21.46
N ALA A 17 -14.41 -0.53 21.63
CA ALA A 17 -15.55 -1.36 21.20
C ALA A 17 -15.82 -1.23 19.68
N PHE A 18 -15.37 -0.15 19.05
CA PHE A 18 -15.64 0.15 17.64
C PHE A 18 -14.38 0.46 16.81
N ASP A 19 -13.23 0.64 17.45
CA ASP A 19 -11.95 0.86 16.81
C ASP A 19 -11.02 -0.36 17.00
N ASP A 20 -10.85 -1.15 15.93
CA ASP A 20 -9.91 -2.27 15.87
C ASP A 20 -8.86 -2.01 14.78
N PRO A 21 -7.85 -1.15 15.06
CA PRO A 21 -6.87 -0.75 14.07
C PRO A 21 -5.93 -1.91 13.69
N MET A 22 -5.81 -2.93 14.53
CA MET A 22 -5.05 -4.14 14.20
C MET A 22 -5.79 -4.99 13.16
N SER A 23 -7.11 -5.19 13.31
CA SER A 23 -7.92 -5.86 12.28
C SER A 23 -7.94 -5.08 10.98
N GLU A 24 -8.05 -3.74 11.07
CA GLU A 24 -7.93 -2.84 9.91
C GLU A 24 -6.59 -3.07 9.20
N LEU A 25 -5.47 -3.05 9.94
CA LEU A 25 -4.12 -3.30 9.44
C LEU A 25 -3.97 -4.66 8.75
N ILE A 26 -4.51 -5.73 9.35
CA ILE A 26 -4.44 -7.09 8.81
C ILE A 26 -5.29 -7.23 7.54
N SER A 27 -6.40 -6.50 7.46
CA SER A 27 -7.27 -6.52 6.28
C SER A 27 -6.75 -5.67 5.12
N LEU A 28 -5.95 -4.62 5.43
CA LEU A 28 -5.44 -3.68 4.44
C LEU A 28 -4.53 -4.40 3.43
N LYS A 29 -4.82 -4.21 2.15
CA LYS A 29 -4.05 -4.75 1.03
C LYS A 29 -3.96 -3.70 -0.07
N GLN A 30 -2.83 -3.65 -0.77
CA GLN A 30 -2.71 -2.85 -1.97
C GLN A 30 -3.68 -3.36 -3.05
N THR A 31 -4.64 -2.51 -3.45
CA THR A 31 -5.58 -2.75 -4.56
C THR A 31 -5.39 -1.77 -5.72
N GLY A 32 -4.77 -0.62 -5.46
CA GLY A 32 -4.46 0.42 -6.43
C GLY A 32 -2.98 0.80 -6.39
N PHE A 33 -2.70 2.11 -6.46
CA PHE A 33 -1.33 2.62 -6.43
C PHE A 33 -0.70 2.45 -5.05
N VAL A 34 0.62 2.30 -5.02
CA VAL A 34 1.38 2.21 -3.76
C VAL A 34 1.18 3.44 -2.88
N ILE A 35 0.97 4.63 -3.47
CA ILE A 35 0.77 5.86 -2.71
C ILE A 35 -0.54 5.84 -1.90
N ASP A 36 -1.65 5.43 -2.51
CA ASP A 36 -2.95 5.36 -1.83
C ASP A 36 -2.93 4.32 -0.70
N TYR A 37 -2.22 3.21 -0.92
CA TYR A 37 -2.02 2.18 0.09
C TYR A 37 -1.15 2.67 1.25
N MET A 38 -0.08 3.43 0.96
CA MET A 38 0.81 4.00 1.98
C MET A 38 0.06 4.98 2.89
N ASP A 39 -0.75 5.87 2.31
CA ASP A 39 -1.53 6.85 3.07
C ASP A 39 -2.52 6.16 4.04
N GLN A 40 -3.21 5.12 3.58
CA GLN A 40 -4.09 4.31 4.43
C GLN A 40 -3.31 3.60 5.54
N LEU A 41 -2.17 3.00 5.22
CA LEU A 41 -1.34 2.32 6.20
C LEU A 41 -0.83 3.28 7.29
N GLU A 42 -0.30 4.43 6.89
CA GLU A 42 0.21 5.45 7.83
C GLU A 42 -0.86 5.90 8.80
N ASN A 43 -2.08 6.15 8.32
CA ASN A 43 -3.21 6.48 9.17
C ASN A 43 -3.49 5.39 10.23
N ILE A 44 -3.50 4.11 9.84
CA ILE A 44 -3.70 3.00 10.78
C ILE A 44 -2.53 2.90 11.77
N LEU A 45 -1.29 3.06 11.29
CA LEU A 45 -0.09 2.97 12.12
C LEU A 45 0.02 4.09 13.17
N THR A 46 -0.71 5.20 13.03
CA THR A 46 -0.83 6.20 14.11
C THR A 46 -1.60 5.69 15.34
N ARG A 47 -2.37 4.61 15.17
CA ARG A 47 -3.28 4.03 16.18
C ARG A 47 -2.82 2.66 16.70
N VAL A 48 -1.70 2.14 16.21
CA VAL A 48 -1.14 0.84 16.62
C VAL A 48 0.30 1.01 17.10
N ASP A 49 0.63 0.41 18.24
CA ASP A 49 2.01 0.33 18.70
C ASP A 49 2.70 -0.92 18.15
N LEU A 50 3.62 -0.73 17.21
CA LEU A 50 4.40 -1.77 16.55
C LEU A 50 5.86 -1.32 16.41
N THR A 51 6.78 -2.28 16.47
CA THR A 51 8.17 -2.02 16.08
C THR A 51 8.27 -1.72 14.59
N GLU A 52 9.26 -0.94 14.17
CA GLU A 52 9.50 -0.65 12.76
C GLU A 52 9.65 -1.93 11.92
N GLU A 53 10.30 -2.96 12.46
CA GLU A 53 10.43 -4.27 11.82
C GLU A 53 9.06 -4.88 11.48
N TYR A 54 8.12 -4.86 12.41
CA TYR A 54 6.76 -5.37 12.16
C TYR A 54 5.99 -4.49 11.19
N LYS A 55 6.12 -3.16 11.27
CA LYS A 55 5.51 -2.25 10.29
C LYS A 55 5.99 -2.52 8.87
N VAL A 56 7.30 -2.72 8.69
CA VAL A 56 7.90 -3.11 7.41
C VAL A 56 7.34 -4.45 6.94
N SER A 57 7.28 -5.46 7.83
CA SER A 57 6.74 -6.77 7.49
C SER A 57 5.27 -6.71 7.04
N CYS A 58 4.45 -5.95 7.76
CA CYS A 58 3.06 -5.67 7.40
C CYS A 58 2.98 -4.98 6.03
N PHE A 59 3.73 -3.88 5.83
CA PHE A 59 3.73 -3.14 4.58
C PHE A 59 4.05 -4.04 3.39
N VAL A 60 5.19 -4.74 3.46
CA VAL A 60 5.73 -5.55 2.36
C VAL A 60 4.85 -6.76 2.05
N THR A 61 4.28 -7.42 3.06
CA THR A 61 3.45 -8.62 2.87
C THR A 61 2.10 -8.31 2.21
N ARG A 62 1.65 -7.06 2.29
CA ARG A 62 0.35 -6.61 1.77
C ARG A 62 0.44 -5.87 0.44
N LEU A 63 1.65 -5.71 -0.10
CA LEU A 63 1.86 -5.26 -1.48
C LEU A 63 1.35 -6.29 -2.49
N GLU A 64 1.18 -5.85 -3.73
CA GLU A 64 0.99 -6.74 -4.87
C GLU A 64 2.23 -7.66 -5.05
N TYR A 65 2.01 -8.92 -5.42
CA TYR A 65 3.01 -9.98 -5.39
C TYR A 65 4.31 -9.67 -6.16
N GLU A 66 4.21 -9.19 -7.41
CA GLU A 66 5.38 -8.85 -8.21
C GLU A 66 6.19 -7.72 -7.56
N THR A 67 5.50 -6.70 -7.05
CA THR A 67 6.12 -5.58 -6.33
C THR A 67 6.77 -6.03 -5.02
N GLN A 68 6.07 -6.88 -4.26
CA GLN A 68 6.53 -7.46 -3.00
C GLN A 68 7.86 -8.21 -3.17
N MET A 69 7.98 -9.05 -4.19
CA MET A 69 9.21 -9.82 -4.45
C MET A 69 10.40 -8.91 -4.68
N HIS A 70 10.23 -7.88 -5.51
CA HIS A 70 11.30 -6.91 -5.76
C HIS A 70 11.68 -6.14 -4.49
N VAL A 71 10.71 -5.65 -3.73
CA VAL A 71 10.98 -4.90 -2.49
C VAL A 71 11.76 -5.77 -1.48
N ARG A 72 11.39 -7.04 -1.32
CA ARG A 72 12.06 -7.97 -0.38
C ARG A 72 13.54 -8.17 -0.70
N MET A 73 13.92 -8.19 -1.98
CA MET A 73 15.32 -8.38 -2.39
C MET A 73 16.26 -7.29 -1.85
N PHE A 74 15.75 -6.10 -1.60
CA PHE A 74 16.54 -4.96 -1.11
C PHE A 74 16.57 -4.84 0.41
N HIS A 75 15.89 -5.73 1.14
CA HIS A 75 15.92 -5.79 2.62
C HIS A 75 15.66 -4.42 3.28
N PRO A 76 14.51 -3.78 3.01
CA PRO A 76 14.22 -2.47 3.60
C PRO A 76 14.11 -2.57 5.13
N THR A 77 14.58 -1.54 5.83
CA THR A 77 14.56 -1.47 7.31
C THR A 77 13.56 -0.45 7.84
N THR A 78 12.95 0.34 6.96
CA THR A 78 11.90 1.32 7.31
C THR A 78 10.75 1.24 6.32
N VAL A 79 9.54 1.59 6.77
CA VAL A 79 8.35 1.64 5.90
C VAL A 79 8.58 2.59 4.73
N GLN A 80 9.20 3.74 4.98
CA GLN A 80 9.53 4.72 3.94
C GLN A 80 10.46 4.15 2.86
N GLN A 81 11.50 3.41 3.25
CA GLN A 81 12.40 2.77 2.30
C GLN A 81 11.66 1.72 1.44
N ALA A 82 10.84 0.89 2.08
CA ALA A 82 10.02 -0.09 1.39
C ALA A 82 9.04 0.58 0.40
N ALA A 83 8.40 1.68 0.81
CA ALA A 83 7.48 2.45 -0.02
C ALA A 83 8.16 3.09 -1.23
N ASN A 84 9.36 3.66 -1.05
CA ASN A 84 10.14 4.23 -2.15
C ASN A 84 10.50 3.16 -3.20
N LEU A 85 10.95 1.98 -2.74
CA LEU A 85 11.22 0.84 -3.63
C LEU A 85 9.96 0.41 -4.38
N ALA A 86 8.85 0.24 -3.67
CA ALA A 86 7.58 -0.17 -4.25
C ALA A 86 7.09 0.81 -5.34
N LYS A 87 7.20 2.13 -5.10
CA LYS A 87 6.86 3.18 -6.08
C LYS A 87 7.71 3.08 -7.35
N ILE A 88 9.02 2.81 -7.23
CA ILE A 88 9.93 2.64 -8.39
C ILE A 88 9.51 1.43 -9.23
N PHE A 89 9.23 0.29 -8.59
CA PHE A 89 8.83 -0.92 -9.30
C PHE A 89 7.45 -0.79 -9.95
N GLU A 90 6.49 -0.18 -9.26
CA GLU A 90 5.17 0.13 -9.81
C GLU A 90 5.26 1.02 -11.05
N PHE A 91 6.08 2.08 -10.99
CA PHE A 91 6.32 2.96 -12.14
C PHE A 91 6.94 2.20 -13.32
N ALA A 92 7.97 1.39 -13.07
CA ALA A 92 8.64 0.60 -14.10
C ALA A 92 7.68 -0.39 -14.78
N ARG A 93 6.76 -1.00 -14.02
CA ARG A 93 5.72 -1.89 -14.56
C ARG A 93 4.72 -1.12 -15.41
N ASN A 94 4.17 -0.02 -14.90
CA ASN A 94 3.17 0.79 -15.61
C ASN A 94 3.73 1.39 -16.91
N TYR A 95 5.02 1.77 -16.92
CA TYR A 95 5.72 2.24 -18.12
C TYR A 95 5.77 1.17 -19.22
N LYS A 96 6.07 -0.10 -18.87
CA LYS A 96 6.08 -1.21 -19.84
C LYS A 96 4.70 -1.42 -20.47
N HIS A 97 3.64 -1.43 -19.66
CA HIS A 97 2.27 -1.59 -20.15
C HIS A 97 1.85 -0.50 -21.15
N SER A 98 2.25 0.76 -20.92
CA SER A 98 1.98 1.86 -21.86
C SER A 98 2.61 1.63 -23.25
N LYS A 99 3.86 1.14 -23.31
CA LYS A 99 4.54 0.86 -24.59
C LYS A 99 3.98 -0.32 -25.36
N TYR A 100 3.59 -1.40 -24.67
CA TYR A 100 2.95 -2.54 -25.33
C TYR A 100 1.54 -2.21 -25.85
N SER A 101 0.82 -1.29 -25.20
CA SER A 101 -0.48 -0.80 -25.67
C SER A 101 -0.34 0.04 -26.95
N HIS A 102 0.61 0.97 -26.99
CA HIS A 102 0.83 1.84 -28.16
C HIS A 102 1.32 1.08 -29.41
N ASN A 103 1.95 -0.09 -29.25
CA ASN A 103 2.49 -0.84 -30.38
C ASN A 103 1.47 -1.80 -31.05
N LYS A 104 0.24 -1.92 -30.53
CA LYS A 104 -0.80 -2.79 -31.13
C LYS A 104 -1.53 -2.16 -32.31
N ASN A 105 -1.37 -0.85 -32.54
CA ASN A 105 -2.01 -0.15 -33.66
C ASN A 105 -1.12 -0.12 -34.94
N GLY A 106 0.03 -0.79 -34.93
CA GLY A 106 1.01 -0.76 -36.03
C GLY A 106 0.94 -1.89 -37.05
N PHE A 107 0.07 -2.90 -36.86
CA PHE A 107 -0.08 -4.01 -37.80
C PHE A 107 -1.39 -3.90 -38.59
N SER A 108 -1.48 -2.88 -39.44
CA SER A 108 -2.40 -2.91 -40.57
C SER A 108 -1.91 -3.99 -41.54
N LYS A 109 -2.63 -5.12 -41.62
CA LYS A 109 -2.36 -6.15 -42.63
C LYS A 109 -2.40 -5.51 -44.02
N PRO A 110 -1.46 -5.81 -44.93
CA PRO A 110 -1.55 -5.31 -46.30
C PRO A 110 -2.83 -5.85 -46.92
N SER A 111 -3.63 -4.93 -47.48
CA SER A 111 -4.78 -5.25 -48.33
C SER A 111 -4.28 -6.10 -49.50
N THR A 112 -4.61 -7.39 -49.50
CA THR A 112 -4.44 -8.25 -50.68
C THR A 112 -5.53 -7.87 -51.67
N TYR A 113 -5.12 -7.31 -52.81
CA TYR A 113 -5.98 -6.95 -53.93
C TYR A 113 -6.86 -8.13 -54.40
N GLY A 114 -8.11 -7.80 -54.75
CA GLY A 114 -9.03 -8.59 -55.55
C GLY A 114 -9.92 -7.64 -56.32
#